data_AF-A0A2M7L6N7-F1
#
_entry.id   AF-A0A2M7L6N7-F1
#
_cell.length_a   1.000
_cell.length_b   1.000
_cell.length_c   1.000
_cell.angle_alpha   90.00
_cell.angle_beta   90.00
_cell.angle_gamma   90.00
#
_symmetry.space_group_name_H-M   'P 1'
#
loop_
_entity.id
_entity.type
_entity.pdbx_description
1 polymer ?
#
loop_
_entity_poly.entity_id
_entity_poly.type
_entity_poly.pdbx_seq_one_letter_code
_entity_poly.pdbx_strand_id
1 'polypeptide(L)' 'MAKMRSEKPGLPVIFTSGYSDISPPDEACTDFIRKPFSPPELSTHIHQLLSRCRTAAELVMQPSD' A
#
# COMPACT_ATOMS: atom_id res chain seq x y z
N MET A 1 -3.83 2.06 -12.62
CA MET A 1 -3.49 1.03 -11.63
C MET A 1 -3.83 -0.39 -12.06
N ALA A 2 -4.96 -0.63 -12.74
CA ALA A 2 -5.38 -1.96 -13.18
C ALA A 2 -4.29 -2.77 -13.89
N LYS A 3 -3.55 -2.18 -14.85
CA LYS A 3 -2.45 -2.85 -15.56
C LYS A 3 -1.27 -3.23 -14.65
N MET A 4 -0.84 -2.33 -13.77
CA MET A 4 0.26 -2.59 -12.84
C MET A 4 -0.12 -3.68 -11.83
N ARG A 5 -1.37 -3.70 -11.39
CA ARG A 5 -1.93 -4.73 -10.50
C ARG A 5 -2.04 -6.09 -11.19
N SER A 6 -2.45 -6.13 -12.47
CA SER A 6 -2.52 -7.39 -13.21
C SER A 6 -1.14 -8.01 -13.45
N GLU A 7 -0.11 -7.18 -13.64
CA GLU A 7 1.27 -7.64 -13.84
C GLU A 7 1.99 -7.98 -12.53
N LYS A 8 1.66 -7.27 -11.43
CA LYS A 8 2.28 -7.43 -10.11
C LYS A 8 1.23 -7.40 -9.00
N PRO A 9 0.46 -8.48 -8.81
CA PRO A 9 -0.45 -8.59 -7.68
C PRO A 9 0.35 -8.50 -6.37
N GLY A 10 -0.14 -7.70 -5.42
CA GLY A 10 0.54 -7.49 -4.13
C GLY A 10 1.67 -6.46 -4.12
N LEU A 11 1.97 -5.77 -5.23
CA LEU A 11 2.96 -4.68 -5.24
C LEU A 11 2.55 -3.58 -4.24
N PRO A 12 3.38 -3.20 -3.26
CA PRO A 12 3.10 -2.08 -2.37
C PRO A 12 2.96 -0.77 -3.14
N VAL A 13 1.87 -0.03 -2.93
CA VAL A 13 1.63 1.29 -3.58
C VAL A 13 1.27 2.34 -2.54
N ILE A 14 1.92 3.51 -2.59
CA ILE A 14 1.54 4.70 -1.82
C ILE A 14 1.02 5.77 -2.77
N PHE A 15 -0.20 6.24 -2.54
CA PHE A 15 -0.76 7.41 -3.22
C PHE A 15 -0.39 8.69 -2.47
N THR A 16 -0.06 9.75 -3.21
CA THR A 16 0.25 11.06 -2.61
C THR A 16 -0.63 12.15 -3.22
N SER A 17 -1.38 12.89 -2.40
CA SER A 17 -2.24 14.00 -2.87
C SER A 17 -2.31 15.15 -1.87
N GLY A 18 -2.39 16.39 -2.36
CA GLY A 18 -2.70 17.57 -1.55
C GLY A 18 -4.19 17.91 -1.50
N TYR A 19 -5.02 17.24 -2.29
CA TYR A 19 -6.47 17.46 -2.32
C TYR A 19 -7.18 16.65 -1.23
N SER A 20 -8.16 17.27 -0.57
CA SER A 20 -8.82 16.74 0.62
C SER A 20 -9.76 15.56 0.36
N ASP A 21 -10.19 15.37 -0.89
CA ASP A 21 -11.38 14.57 -1.19
C ASP A 21 -11.04 13.24 -1.89
N ILE A 22 -9.75 12.94 -2.05
CA ILE A 22 -9.31 11.66 -2.64
C ILE A 22 -9.24 10.62 -1.54
N SER A 23 -10.13 9.63 -1.62
CA SER A 23 -10.01 8.39 -0.85
C SER A 23 -9.21 7.37 -1.68
N PRO A 24 -8.13 6.78 -1.15
CA PRO A 24 -7.42 5.72 -1.85
C PRO A 24 -8.30 4.47 -1.97
N PRO A 25 -8.01 3.58 -2.94
CA PRO A 25 -8.63 2.26 -2.98
C PRO A 25 -8.36 1.48 -1.68
N ASP A 26 -9.39 0.86 -1.12
CA ASP A 26 -9.29 -0.01 0.05
C ASP A 26 -8.74 -1.39 -0.36
N GLU A 27 -7.42 -1.46 -0.47
CA GLU A 27 -6.68 -2.67 -0.86
C GLU A 27 -5.56 -2.93 0.16
N ALA A 28 -5.34 -4.19 0.54
CA ALA A 28 -4.37 -4.57 1.57
C ALA A 28 -2.93 -4.04 1.33
N CYS A 29 -2.55 -3.87 0.06
CA CYS A 29 -1.23 -3.38 -0.37
C CYS A 29 -1.26 -1.98 -0.97
N THR A 30 -2.16 -1.14 -0.45
CA THR A 30 -2.26 0.26 -0.77
C THR A 30 -2.15 1.11 0.50
N ASP A 31 -1.51 2.26 0.40
CA ASP A 31 -1.52 3.30 1.41
C ASP A 31 -1.70 4.69 0.77
N PHE A 32 -1.98 5.69 1.60
CA PHE A 32 -2.12 7.07 1.18
C PHE A 32 -1.46 8.02 2.17
N ILE A 33 -0.73 9.00 1.64
CA ILE A 33 -0.11 10.07 2.42
C ILE A 33 -0.51 11.43 1.82
N ARG A 34 -0.99 12.33 2.69
CA ARG A 34 -1.42 13.67 2.28
C ARG A 34 -0.22 14.60 2.17
N LYS A 35 -0.19 15.45 1.14
CA LYS A 35 0.80 16.52 1.02
C LYS A 35 0.36 17.77 1.79
N PRO A 36 1.28 18.51 2.43
CA PRO A 36 2.70 18.18 2.57
C PRO A 36 2.92 17.11 3.64
N PHE A 37 3.98 16.31 3.45
CA PHE A 37 4.44 15.34 4.43
C PHE A 37 5.93 15.52 4.70
N SER A 38 6.36 15.10 5.89
CA SER A 38 7.78 15.13 6.25
C SER A 38 8.52 13.87 5.77
N PRO A 39 9.86 13.90 5.64
CA PRO A 39 10.62 12.68 5.33
C PRO A 39 10.42 11.55 6.36
N PRO A 40 10.41 11.79 7.69
CA PRO A 40 10.12 10.75 8.68
C PRO A 40 8.73 10.13 8.50
N GLU A 41 7.73 10.94 8.19
CA GLU A 41 6.36 10.48 7.92
C GLU A 41 6.32 9.53 6.73
N LEU A 42 6.94 9.92 5.60
CA LEU A 42 7.04 9.05 4.43
C LEU A 42 7.73 7.71 4.77
N SER A 43 8.83 7.75 5.54
CA SER A 43 9.52 6.53 5.98
C SER A 43 8.61 5.63 6.81
N THR A 44 7.86 6.18 7.75
CA THR A 44 6.89 5.43 8.55
C THR A 44 5.86 4.72 7.67
N HIS A 45 5.27 5.44 6.70
CA HIS A 45 4.29 4.86 5.77
C HIS A 45 4.89 3.73 4.93
N ILE A 46 6.12 3.90 4.41
CA ILE A 46 6.82 2.86 3.65
C ILE A 46 7.01 1.60 4.52
N HIS A 47 7.53 1.76 5.74
CA HIS A 47 7.78 0.61 6.62
C HIS A 47 6.49 -0.12 6.99
N GLN A 48 5.43 0.63 7.34
CA GLN A 48 4.13 0.05 7.67
C GLN A 48 3.54 -0.72 6.48
N LEU A 49 3.54 -0.12 5.29
CA LEU A 49 3.00 -0.76 4.10
C LEU A 49 3.76 -2.03 3.72
N LEU A 50 5.10 -2.00 3.77
CA LEU A 50 5.92 -3.19 3.50
C LEU A 50 5.65 -4.32 4.51
N SER A 51 5.51 -4.00 5.80
CA SER A 51 5.15 -4.98 6.83
C SER A 51 3.77 -5.59 6.58
N ARG A 52 2.75 -4.79 6.28
CA ARG A 52 1.38 -5.29 5.98
C ARG A 52 1.37 -6.20 4.76
N CYS A 53 2.03 -5.81 3.68
CA CYS A 53 2.07 -6.58 2.44
C CYS A 53 2.79 -7.92 2.60
N ARG A 54 3.85 -7.97 3.42
CA ARG A 54 4.53 -9.22 3.74
C ARG A 54 3.58 -10.20 4.44
N THR A 55 2.87 -9.75 5.47
CA THR A 55 1.90 -10.60 6.19
C THR A 55 0.77 -11.08 5.28
N ALA A 56 0.26 -10.21 4.39
CA ALA A 56 -0.76 -10.58 3.43
C ALA A 56 -0.26 -11.65 2.42
N ALA A 57 0.99 -11.53 1.95
CA ALA A 57 1.58 -12.53 1.06
C ALA A 57 1.81 -13.88 1.76
N GLU A 58 2.23 -13.87 3.03
CA GLU A 58 2.43 -15.09 3.83
C GLU A 58 1.10 -15.83 4.09
N LEU A 59 -0.01 -15.10 4.34
CA LEU A 59 -1.35 -15.69 4.52
C LEU A 59 -1.91 -16.33 3.24
N VAL A 60 -1.57 -15.80 2.06
CA VAL A 60 -1.98 -16.39 0.76
C VAL A 60 -1.19 -17.67 0.45
N MET A 61 -0.03 -17.88 1.08
CA MET A 61 0.84 -19.04 0.85
C MET A 61 0.61 -20.21 1.82
N GLN A 62 -0.25 -20.09 2.83
CA GLN A 62 -0.64 -21.24 3.66
C GLN A 62 -1.68 -22.10 2.93
N PRO A 63 -1.42 -23.40 2.70
CA PRO A 63 -2.41 -24.30 2.12
C PRO A 63 -3.58 -24.44 3.10
N SER A 64 -4.81 -24.39 2.58
CA SER A 64 -5.98 -24.88 3.31
C SER A 64 -5.82 -26.39 3.49
N ASP A 65 -5.81 -26.86 4.73
CA ASP A 65 -5.86 -28.29 5.07
C ASP A 65 -7.08 -28.99 4.48
#